data_AF-A0AAE0Y9T3-F1
#
_entry.id   AF-A0AAE0Y9T3-F1
#
_cell.length_a   1.000
_cell.length_b   1.000
_cell.length_c   1.000
_cell.angle_alpha   90.00
_cell.angle_beta   90.00
_cell.angle_gamma   90.00
#
_symmetry.space_group_name_H-M   'P 1'
#
loop_
_entity.id
_entity.type
_entity.pdbx_description
1 polymer ?
#
loop_
_entity_poly.entity_id
_entity_poly.type
_entity_poly.pdbx_seq_one_letter_code
_entity_poly.pdbx_strand_id
1 'polypeptide(L)'
;MTKFLVALHLQWDFIFYNAQVHCEARREGLRKPSAMPDNEDFEALRSFMIIEMNLMLDRPYDLWDNSLFVRLMNLIVFRVTLFNDSRSEEPARLTLRNGLMQAMVHGSIQN
;
A
#
# COMPACT_ATOMS: atom_id res chain seq x y z
N MET A 1 40.33 -7.13 -1.68
CA MET A 1 39.02 -7.01 -0.98
C MET A 1 38.13 -8.25 -1.12
N THR A 2 38.66 -9.41 -1.54
CA THR A 2 37.87 -10.63 -1.81
C THR A 2 38.05 -11.73 -0.76
N LYS A 3 39.18 -11.77 -0.05
CA LYS A 3 39.47 -12.80 0.98
C LYS A 3 38.52 -12.75 2.18
N PHE A 4 38.13 -11.54 2.61
CA PHE A 4 37.22 -11.35 3.73
C PHE A 4 35.81 -11.84 3.42
N LEU A 5 35.29 -11.54 2.22
CA LEU A 5 33.99 -12.04 1.78
C LEU A 5 33.96 -13.56 1.62
N VAL A 6 35.05 -14.17 1.13
CA VAL A 6 35.17 -15.64 1.02
C VAL A 6 35.23 -16.31 2.40
N ALA A 7 35.97 -15.74 3.36
CA ALA A 7 36.01 -16.24 4.74
C ALA A 7 34.65 -16.08 5.44
N LEU A 8 33.98 -14.95 5.24
CA LEU A 8 32.64 -14.71 5.75
C LEU A 8 31.62 -15.65 5.14
N HIS A 9 31.72 -16.00 3.86
CA HIS A 9 30.80 -16.94 3.22
C HIS A 9 30.94 -18.36 3.79
N LEU A 10 32.16 -18.76 4.14
CA LEU A 10 32.47 -20.08 4.73
C LEU A 10 31.97 -20.20 6.17
N GLN A 11 31.84 -19.09 6.89
CA GLN A 11 31.37 -19.03 8.28
C GLN A 11 30.06 -18.25 8.45
N TRP A 12 29.35 -17.93 7.37
CA TRP A 12 28.16 -17.09 7.41
C TRP A 12 27.10 -17.73 8.29
N ASP A 13 26.87 -19.02 8.07
CA ASP A 13 25.97 -19.81 8.88
C ASP A 13 26.46 -19.80 10.33
N PHE A 14 27.73 -20.08 10.63
CA PHE A 14 28.21 -20.04 12.01
C PHE A 14 28.03 -18.68 12.73
N ILE A 15 28.28 -17.57 12.04
CA ILE A 15 28.22 -16.21 12.61
C ILE A 15 26.76 -15.75 12.77
N PHE A 16 25.92 -16.03 11.77
CA PHE A 16 24.57 -15.48 11.67
C PHE A 16 23.45 -16.48 11.92
N TYR A 17 23.75 -17.76 12.20
CA TYR A 17 22.75 -18.80 12.44
C TYR A 17 21.76 -18.40 13.53
N ASN A 18 22.24 -17.92 14.68
CA ASN A 18 21.36 -17.46 15.76
C ASN A 18 20.48 -16.28 15.31
N ALA A 19 21.04 -15.33 14.57
CA ALA A 19 20.28 -14.19 14.06
C ALA A 19 19.23 -14.65 13.03
N GLN A 20 19.55 -15.62 12.18
CA GLN A 20 18.62 -16.22 11.22
C GLN A 20 17.49 -16.97 11.93
N VAL A 21 17.81 -17.84 12.90
CA VAL A 21 16.84 -18.58 13.71
C VAL A 21 15.92 -17.61 14.47
N HIS A 22 16.46 -16.53 15.03
CA HIS A 22 15.65 -15.50 15.68
C HIS A 22 14.75 -14.74 14.70
N CYS A 23 15.23 -14.43 13.49
CA CYS A 23 14.42 -13.80 12.44
C CYS A 23 13.30 -14.73 11.94
N GLU A 24 13.61 -16.01 11.77
CA GLU A 24 12.68 -17.04 11.31
C GLU A 24 11.61 -17.35 12.38
N ALA A 25 11.99 -17.52 13.64
CA ALA A 25 11.04 -17.69 14.75
C ALA A 25 10.10 -16.48 14.89
N ARG A 26 10.61 -15.26 14.66
CA ARG A 26 9.78 -14.05 14.64
C ARG A 26 8.87 -13.99 13.40
N ARG A 27 9.28 -14.58 12.28
CA ARG A 27 8.47 -14.73 11.05
C ARG A 27 7.40 -15.81 11.17
N GLU A 28 7.63 -16.89 11.92
CA GLU A 28 6.61 -17.90 12.17
C GLU A 28 5.42 -17.35 12.98
N GLY A 29 5.66 -16.36 13.85
CA GLY A 29 4.62 -15.59 14.53
C GLY A 29 3.91 -14.54 13.65
N LEU A 30 4.40 -14.28 12.43
CA LEU A 30 3.81 -13.37 11.43
C LEU A 30 2.88 -14.12 10.46
N ARG A 31 2.25 -15.23 10.89
CA ARG A 31 1.11 -15.79 10.14
C ARG A 31 0.07 -14.68 9.94
N LYS A 32 -0.58 -14.70 8.76
CA LYS A 32 -1.64 -13.76 8.38
C LYS A 32 -2.51 -13.43 9.60
N PRO A 33 -2.73 -12.15 9.92
CA PRO A 33 -3.57 -11.77 11.04
C PRO A 33 -4.89 -12.54 10.95
N SER A 34 -5.41 -13.05 12.08
CA SER A 34 -6.76 -13.65 12.12
C SER A 34 -7.85 -12.66 11.68
N ALA A 35 -7.51 -11.36 11.69
CA ALA A 35 -8.32 -10.25 11.22
C ALA A 35 -7.87 -9.74 9.83
N MET A 36 -7.21 -10.56 9.01
CA MET A 36 -6.94 -10.19 7.63
C MET A 36 -8.29 -10.12 6.89
N PRO A 37 -8.61 -8.99 6.24
CA PRO A 37 -9.85 -8.88 5.49
C PRO A 37 -9.92 -9.95 4.41
N ASP A 38 -11.12 -10.47 4.19
CA ASP A 38 -11.36 -11.42 3.11
C ASP A 38 -11.48 -10.66 1.77
N ASN A 39 -11.40 -11.39 0.66
CA ASN A 39 -11.50 -10.77 -0.67
C ASN A 39 -12.81 -9.99 -0.86
N GLU A 40 -13.90 -10.43 -0.22
CA GLU A 40 -15.18 -9.72 -0.23
C GLU A 40 -15.09 -8.34 0.42
N ASP A 41 -14.34 -8.22 1.53
CA ASP A 41 -14.10 -6.94 2.19
C ASP A 41 -13.32 -5.99 1.27
N PHE A 42 -12.29 -6.51 0.57
CA PHE A 42 -11.52 -5.72 -0.38
C PHE A 42 -12.36 -5.21 -1.55
N GLU A 43 -13.25 -6.04 -2.10
CA GLU A 43 -14.12 -5.63 -3.21
C GLU A 43 -15.24 -4.67 -2.76
N ALA A 44 -15.80 -4.86 -1.57
CA ALA A 44 -16.77 -3.92 -0.99
C ALA A 44 -16.14 -2.53 -0.78
N LEU A 45 -14.92 -2.52 -0.23
CA LEU A 45 -14.12 -1.31 0.00
C LEU A 45 -13.71 -0.63 -1.31
N ARG A 46 -13.34 -1.42 -2.34
CA ARG A 46 -13.04 -0.93 -3.69
C ARG A 46 -14.24 -0.20 -4.29
N SER A 47 -15.41 -0.85 -4.22
CA SER A 47 -16.67 -0.32 -4.74
C SER A 47 -17.07 0.96 -4.02
N PHE A 48 -16.99 0.96 -2.68
CA PHE A 48 -17.29 2.12 -1.84
C PHE A 48 -16.46 3.35 -2.25
N MET A 49 -15.14 3.20 -2.41
CA MET A 49 -14.31 4.34 -2.77
C MET A 49 -14.61 4.90 -4.15
N ILE A 50 -14.83 4.02 -5.15
CA ILE A 50 -15.12 4.48 -6.52
C ILE A 50 -16.42 5.27 -6.53
N ILE A 51 -17.45 4.76 -5.86
CA ILE A 51 -18.74 5.43 -5.72
C ILE A 51 -18.57 6.79 -5.02
N GLU A 52 -17.87 6.82 -3.89
CA GLU A 52 -17.70 8.05 -3.12
C GLU A 52 -16.86 9.10 -3.88
N MET A 53 -15.77 8.68 -4.54
CA MET A 53 -14.95 9.56 -5.36
C MET A 53 -15.76 10.16 -6.52
N ASN A 54 -16.53 9.33 -7.24
CA ASN A 54 -17.38 9.81 -8.33
C ASN A 54 -18.45 10.78 -7.81
N LEU A 55 -19.10 10.46 -6.69
CA LEU A 55 -20.13 11.32 -6.09
C LEU A 55 -19.58 12.68 -5.66
N MET A 56 -18.32 12.74 -5.21
CA MET A 56 -17.64 14.00 -4.88
C MET A 56 -17.19 14.78 -6.13
N LEU A 57 -16.82 14.09 -7.21
CA LEU A 57 -16.35 14.71 -8.46
C LEU A 57 -17.50 15.16 -9.39
N ASP A 58 -18.64 14.48 -9.35
CA ASP A 58 -19.84 14.78 -10.14
C ASP A 58 -20.59 16.04 -9.67
N ARG A 59 -20.06 16.73 -8.66
CA ARG A 59 -20.60 18.00 -8.12
C ARG A 59 -19.62 19.15 -8.36
N PRO A 60 -19.43 19.59 -9.62
CA PRO A 60 -18.42 20.59 -9.97
C PRO A 60 -18.70 21.99 -9.41
N TYR A 61 -19.91 22.24 -8.93
CA TYR A 61 -20.34 23.55 -8.41
C TYR A 61 -20.47 23.58 -6.88
N ASP A 62 -20.23 22.46 -6.18
CA ASP A 62 -20.23 22.45 -4.72
C ASP A 62 -19.02 23.21 -4.20
N LEU A 63 -19.20 23.97 -3.12
CA LEU A 63 -18.10 24.64 -2.45
C LEU A 63 -17.31 23.61 -1.65
N TRP A 64 -16.03 23.45 -1.98
CA TRP A 64 -15.16 22.52 -1.28
C TRP A 64 -14.70 23.13 0.05
N ASP A 65 -15.18 22.57 1.15
CA ASP A 65 -14.62 22.85 2.47
C ASP A 65 -13.37 21.99 2.73
N ASN A 66 -12.64 22.31 3.80
CA ASN A 66 -11.42 21.60 4.17
C ASN A 66 -11.67 20.11 4.42
N SER A 67 -12.80 19.77 5.05
CA SER A 67 -13.19 18.38 5.32
C SER A 67 -13.41 17.57 4.06
N LEU A 68 -14.09 18.13 3.05
CA LEU A 68 -14.33 17.50 1.76
C LEU A 68 -13.02 17.30 1.00
N PHE A 69 -12.14 18.30 1.03
CA PHE A 69 -10.81 18.16 0.44
C PHE A 69 -9.99 17.03 1.09
N VAL A 70 -9.92 17.00 2.43
CA VAL A 70 -9.21 15.96 3.18
C VAL A 70 -9.83 14.59 2.90
N ARG A 71 -11.16 14.50 2.82
CA ARG A 71 -11.86 13.25 2.51
C ARG A 71 -11.51 12.73 1.13
N LEU A 72 -11.51 13.57 0.09
CA LEU A 72 -11.10 13.17 -1.25
C LEU A 72 -9.64 12.70 -1.25
N MET A 73 -8.74 13.44 -0.60
CA MET A 73 -7.33 13.07 -0.53
C MET A 73 -7.12 11.72 0.17
N ASN A 74 -7.85 11.45 1.25
CA ASN A 74 -7.80 10.16 1.92
C ASN A 74 -8.26 9.02 1.01
N LEU A 75 -9.33 9.21 0.23
CA LEU A 75 -9.80 8.21 -0.73
C LEU A 75 -8.76 7.93 -1.82
N ILE A 76 -8.13 8.98 -2.36
CA ILE A 76 -7.06 8.86 -3.37
C ILE A 76 -5.85 8.12 -2.80
N VAL A 77 -5.36 8.55 -1.63
CA VAL A 77 -4.21 7.93 -0.97
C VAL A 77 -4.50 6.47 -0.70
N PHE A 78 -5.65 6.17 -0.11
CA PHE A 78 -6.04 4.82 0.24
C PHE A 78 -6.12 3.91 -0.99
N ARG A 79 -6.68 4.40 -2.10
CA ARG A 79 -6.72 3.65 -3.36
C ARG A 79 -5.32 3.35 -3.90
N VAL A 80 -4.42 4.34 -3.90
CA VAL A 80 -3.05 4.17 -4.38
C VAL A 80 -2.25 3.21 -3.48
N THR A 81 -2.39 3.33 -2.15
CA THR A 81 -1.64 2.46 -1.22
C THR A 81 -2.15 1.03 -1.20
N LEU A 82 -3.46 0.83 -1.25
CA LEU A 82 -4.04 -0.49 -1.02
C LEU A 82 -4.16 -1.30 -2.32
N PHE A 83 -4.38 -0.64 -3.47
CA PHE A 83 -4.64 -1.31 -4.75
C PHE A 83 -3.57 -1.12 -5.81
N ASN A 84 -2.69 -0.11 -5.67
CA ASN A 84 -1.58 0.10 -6.63
C ASN A 84 -0.20 -0.29 -6.05
N ASP A 85 -0.16 -0.92 -4.87
CA ASP A 85 1.07 -1.41 -4.20
C ASP A 85 2.18 -0.34 -4.03
N SER A 86 1.77 0.94 -3.98
CA SER A 86 2.67 2.06 -3.72
C SER A 86 2.96 2.16 -2.22
N ARG A 87 4.24 2.32 -1.87
CA ARG A 87 4.64 2.57 -0.47
C ARG A 87 3.95 3.84 0.02
N SER A 88 3.48 3.84 1.27
CA SER A 88 2.68 4.93 1.88
C SER A 88 3.31 6.33 1.82
N GLU A 89 4.62 6.43 1.58
CA GLU A 89 5.34 7.69 1.40
C GLU A 89 5.18 8.32 0.00
N GLU A 90 4.84 7.54 -1.03
CA GLU A 90 4.59 8.05 -2.39
C GLU A 90 3.31 8.89 -2.49
N PRO A 91 2.15 8.47 -1.93
CA PRO A 91 0.91 9.25 -1.97
C PRO A 91 1.01 10.63 -1.31
N ALA A 92 1.83 10.77 -0.26
CA ALA A 92 2.02 12.04 0.46
C ALA A 92 2.67 13.13 -0.41
N ARG A 93 3.29 12.75 -1.54
CA ARG A 93 3.95 13.65 -2.49
C ARG A 93 3.08 13.94 -3.73
N LEU A 94 1.90 13.32 -3.83
CA LEU A 94 1.05 13.48 -5.00
C LEU A 94 0.26 14.79 -4.92
N THR A 95 0.31 15.54 -6.02
CA THR A 95 -0.66 16.61 -6.26
C THR A 95 -2.03 15.99 -6.55
N LEU A 96 -3.11 16.73 -6.30
CA LEU A 96 -4.48 16.25 -6.52
C LEU A 96 -4.67 15.71 -7.95
N ARG A 97 -4.09 16.40 -8.95
CA ARG A 97 -4.08 15.97 -10.36
C ARG A 97 -3.35 14.63 -10.56
N ASN A 98 -2.18 14.47 -9.97
CA ASN A 98 -1.38 13.24 -10.13
C ASN A 98 -2.00 12.06 -9.37
N GLY A 99 -2.53 12.31 -8.18
CA GLY A 99 -3.24 11.30 -7.39
C GLY A 99 -4.51 10.82 -8.07
N LEU A 100 -5.31 11.73 -8.62
CA LEU A 100 -6.49 11.38 -9.42
C LEU A 100 -6.12 10.58 -10.68
N MET A 101 -5.08 10.97 -11.40
CA MET A 101 -4.61 10.19 -12.56
C MET A 101 -4.15 8.79 -12.16
N GLN A 102 -3.31 8.65 -11.13
CA GLN A 102 -2.82 7.33 -10.70
C GLN A 102 -3.92 6.43 -10.17
N ALA A 103 -4.88 7.00 -9.44
CA ALA A 103 -6.09 6.32 -9.06
C ALA A 103 -6.81 5.85 -10.33
N MET A 104 -7.23 6.75 -11.22
CA MET A 104 -8.06 6.42 -12.38
C MET A 104 -7.42 5.46 -13.39
N VAL A 105 -6.11 5.56 -13.65
CA VAL A 105 -5.42 4.78 -14.70
C VAL A 105 -5.43 3.27 -14.46
N HIS A 106 -5.48 2.80 -13.22
CA HIS A 106 -5.51 1.36 -12.90
C HIS A 106 -6.93 0.79 -12.75
N GLY A 107 -7.97 1.57 -13.08
CA GLY A 107 -9.36 1.09 -13.18
C GLY A 107 -9.74 0.50 -14.53
N SER A 108 -8.83 0.53 -15.52
CA SER A 108 -9.14 0.24 -16.93
C SER A 108 -8.45 -1.02 -17.49
N ILE A 109 -7.90 -1.88 -16.65
CA ILE A 109 -7.29 -3.14 -17.11
C ILE A 109 -7.85 -4.29 -16.28
N GLN A 110 -8.97 -4.83 -16.75
CA GLN A 110 -9.25 -6.27 -16.96
C GLN A 110 -10.75 -6.44 -17.28
N ASN A 111 -11.07 -6.35 -18.58
CA ASN A 111 -12.06 -7.24 -19.18
C ASN A 111 -11.36 -8.56 -19.52
#